data_AF-A0A7X3Z9H7-F1
#
_entry.id   AF-A0A7X3Z9H7-F1
#
_cell.length_a   1.000
_cell.length_b   1.000
_cell.length_c   1.000
_cell.angle_alpha   90.00
_cell.angle_beta   90.00
_cell.angle_gamma   90.00
#
_symmetry.space_group_name_H-M   'P 1'
#
loop_
_entity.id
_entity.type
_entity.pdbx_description
1 polymer ?
#
loop_
_entity_poly.entity_id
_entity_poly.type
_entity_poly.pdbx_seq_one_letter_code
_entity_poly.pdbx_strand_id
1 'polypeptide(L)' 'LLVGTGPELVMLPDGFGDRLAAAGIGAEAMASPQACRTYNVLLGEGRRVGLALLPV' A
#
# COMPACT_ATOMS: atom_id res chain seq x y z
N LEU A 1 -1.97 1.45 -4.87
CA LEU A 1 -1.22 0.34 -4.25
C LEU A 1 -1.07 0.66 -2.78
N LEU A 2 -1.57 -0.20 -1.90
CA LEU A 2 -1.31 -0.11 -0.46
C LEU A 2 -0.04 -0.92 -0.15
N VAL A 3 0.88 -0.35 0.62
CA VAL A 3 2.14 -0.97 1.01
C VAL A 3 2.16 -1.16 2.53
N GLY A 4 1.98 -2.40 2.98
CA GLY A 4 2.13 -2.79 4.37
C GLY A 4 3.60 -3.00 4.72
N THR A 5 4.12 -2.15 5.60
CA THR A 5 5.55 -2.08 5.95
C THR A 5 5.93 -2.90 7.19
N GLY A 6 5.07 -3.83 7.60
CA GLY A 6 5.27 -4.69 8.77
C GLY A 6 4.46 -4.22 9.98
N PRO A 7 4.95 -4.36 11.21
CA PRO A 7 4.17 -4.03 12.41
C PRO A 7 3.92 -2.52 12.55
N GLU A 8 4.79 -1.70 11.98
CA GLU A 8 4.78 -0.24 12.08
C GLU A 8 4.85 0.39 10.68
N LEU A 9 4.48 1.67 10.58
CA LEU A 9 4.67 2.46 9.36
C LEU A 9 6.15 2.81 9.20
N VAL A 10 6.71 2.48 8.04
CA VAL A 10 8.06 2.88 7.62
C VAL A 10 7.99 3.69 6.33
N MET A 11 8.85 4.70 6.23
CA MET A 11 8.99 5.51 5.02
C MET A 11 9.43 4.63 3.84
N LEU A 12 8.79 4.80 2.69
CA LEU A 12 9.18 4.11 1.48
C LEU A 12 10.54 4.62 0.99
N PRO A 13 11.36 3.77 0.35
CA PRO A 13 12.63 4.20 -0.22
C PRO A 13 12.44 5.36 -1.22
N ASP A 14 13.44 6.23 -1.30
CA ASP A 14 13.45 7.34 -2.24
C ASP A 14 13.23 6.84 -3.68
N GLY A 15 12.42 7.59 -4.45
CA GLY A 15 12.08 7.27 -5.83
C GLY A 15 11.11 6.08 -6.00
N PHE A 16 10.71 5.38 -4.93
CA PHE A 16 9.69 4.32 -5.01
C PHE A 16 8.35 4.89 -5.50
N GLY A 17 7.91 6.00 -4.89
CA GLY A 17 6.69 6.71 -5.27
C GLY A 17 6.74 7.21 -6.71
N ASP A 18 7.85 7.84 -7.12
CA ASP A 18 8.02 8.41 -8.46
C ASP A 18 7.93 7.33 -9.56
N ARG A 19 8.55 6.17 -9.32
CA ARG A 19 8.52 5.05 -10.27
C ARG A 19 7.11 4.49 -10.45
N LEU A 20 6.33 4.42 -9.39
CA LEU A 20 4.93 3.98 -9.46
C LEU A 20 4.03 5.06 -10.08
N ALA A 21 4.26 6.33 -9.74
CA ALA A 21 3.54 7.46 -10.32
C ALA A 21 3.77 7.55 -11.84
N ALA A 22 4.99 7.30 -12.32
CA ALA A 22 5.30 7.21 -13.75
C ALA A 22 4.52 6.09 -14.47
N ALA A 23 4.10 5.04 -13.74
CA ALA A 23 3.22 3.99 -14.23
C ALA A 23 1.73 4.26 -13.99
N GLY A 24 1.35 5.45 -13.50
CA GLY A 24 -0.03 5.80 -13.17
C GLY A 24 -0.56 5.16 -11.88
N ILE A 25 0.33 4.71 -11.00
CA ILE A 25 -0.03 4.00 -9.76
C ILE A 25 0.31 4.88 -8.56
N GLY A 26 -0.70 5.31 -7.80
CA GLY A 26 -0.50 5.91 -6.49
C GLY A 26 -0.09 4.86 -5.45
N ALA A 27 0.88 5.19 -4.58
CA ALA A 27 1.36 4.32 -3.52
C ALA A 27 1.19 4.97 -2.14
N GLU A 28 0.72 4.21 -1.17
CA GLU A 28 0.52 4.67 0.21
C GLU A 28 1.09 3.63 1.19
N ALA A 29 1.97 4.07 2.08
CA ALA A 29 2.57 3.21 3.11
C ALA A 29 1.74 3.21 4.38
N MET A 30 1.60 2.03 4.98
CA MET A 30 0.89 1.82 6.24
C MET A 30 1.57 0.69 7.03
N ALA A 31 1.23 0.52 8.30
CA ALA A 31 1.47 -0.75 8.98
C ALA A 31 0.64 -1.86 8.31
N SER A 32 1.17 -3.09 8.22
CA SER A 32 0.53 -4.22 7.52
C SER A 32 -0.89 -4.53 8.03
N PRO A 33 -1.18 -4.57 9.35
CA PRO A 33 -2.56 -4.78 9.82
C PRO A 33 -3.54 -3.70 9.35
N GLN A 34 -3.09 -2.45 9.24
CA GLN A 34 -3.89 -1.34 8.74
C GLN A 34 -4.11 -1.46 7.22
N ALA A 35 -3.05 -1.76 6.46
CA ALA A 35 -3.12 -1.94 5.01
C ALA A 35 -4.12 -3.05 4.63
N CYS A 36 -4.16 -4.16 5.37
CA CYS A 36 -5.14 -5.24 5.18
C CYS A 36 -6.59 -4.77 5.37
N ARG A 37 -6.86 -3.97 6.42
CA ARG A 37 -8.20 -3.44 6.69
C ARG A 37 -8.65 -2.48 5.59
N THR A 38 -7.78 -1.55 5.21
CA THR A 38 -8.05 -0.60 4.12
C THR A 38 -8.28 -1.34 2.80
N TYR A 39 -7.45 -2.34 2.49
CA TYR A 39 -7.63 -3.17 1.29
C TYR A 39 -9.02 -3.81 1.23
N ASN A 40 -9.50 -4.40 2.33
CA ASN A 40 -10.81 -5.04 2.36
C ASN A 40 -11.95 -4.04 2.10
N VAL A 41 -11.84 -2.82 2.63
CA VAL A 41 -12.82 -1.75 2.35
C VAL A 41 -12.81 -1.39 0.87
N LEU A 42 -11.62 -1.06 0.33
CA LEU A 42 -11.49 -0.62 -1.07
C LEU A 42 -11.89 -1.72 -2.07
N LEU A 43 -11.57 -2.97 -1.75
CA LEU A 43 -11.99 -4.13 -2.53
C LEU A 43 -13.51 -4.31 -2.48
N GLY A 44 -14.12 -4.17 -1.30
CA GLY A 44 -15.57 -4.22 -1.12
C GLY A 44 -16.32 -3.10 -1.85
N GLU A 45 -15.70 -1.93 -2.00
CA GLU A 45 -16.19 -0.83 -2.83
C GLU A 45 -16.05 -1.08 -4.36
N GLY A 46 -15.45 -2.20 -4.77
CA GLY A 46 -15.21 -2.52 -6.18
C GLY A 46 -14.10 -1.69 -6.82
N ARG A 47 -13.24 -1.05 -6.03
CA ARG A 47 -12.13 -0.23 -6.55
C ARG A 47 -10.98 -1.12 -7.03
N ARG A 48 -10.28 -0.66 -8.06
CA ARG A 48 -9.03 -1.29 -8.54
C ARG A 48 -7.91 -1.00 -7.53
N VAL A 49 -7.76 -1.88 -6.54
CA VAL A 49 -6.75 -1.78 -5.49
C VAL A 49 -5.77 -2.96 -5.57
N GLY A 50 -4.49 -2.67 -5.35
CA GLY A 50 -3.45 -3.68 -5.13
C GLY A 50 -2.85 -3.53 -3.74
N LEU A 51 -2.31 -4.62 -3.19
CA LEU A 51 -1.75 -4.70 -1.85
C LEU A 51 -0.41 -5.45 -1.89
N ALA A 52 0.63 -4.86 -1.30
CA ALA A 52 1.93 -5.49 -1.06
C ALA A 52 2.19 -5.47 0.45
N LEU A 53 2.60 -6.60 1.05
CA LEU A 53 2.71 -6.75 2.50
C LEU A 53 4.06 -7.35 2.91
N LEU A 54 4.65 -6.79 3.96
CA LEU A 54 5.58 -7.51 4.82
C LEU A 54 4.78 -8.25 5.92
N PRO A 55 4.98 -9.56 6.11
CA PRO A 55 4.30 -10.32 7.15
C PRO A 55 4.72 -9.85 8.55
N VAL A 56 3.82 -10.04 9.51
CA VAL A 56 4.00 -9.72 10.93
C VAL A 56 3.67 -10.91 11.80
#